data_AF-K6X1Z3-F1
#
_entry.id   AF-K6X1Z3-F1
#
_cell.length_a   1.000
_cell.length_b   1.000
_cell.length_c   1.000
_cell.angle_alpha   90.00
_cell.angle_beta   90.00
_cell.angle_gamma   90.00
#
_symmetry.space_group_name_H-M   'P 1'
#
loop_
_entity.id
_entity.type
_entity.pdbx_description
1 polymer ?
#
loop_
_entity_poly.entity_id
_entity_poly.type
_entity_poly.pdbx_seq_one_letter_code
_entity_poly.pdbx_strand_id
1 'polypeptide(L)'
;MIGMPGDEQVCIGSAAEVAGPPGGGVREPRPQQALPGELKPLEWSADRGPISDAEALGVLRRRRRVELAGPAKAARRAPVPEQLPDPQAPRKPTMFRLPPVLLARAHARAELEAVPLTTIVEELLAGYAAGAPQSPATVRERLRAAGLNWQRR
;
A
#
# COMPACT_ATOMS: atom_id res chain seq x y z
N MET A 1 37.78 43.72 54.50
CA MET A 1 37.24 44.13 53.17
C MET A 1 38.15 43.49 52.14
N ILE A 2 37.78 42.53 51.31
CA ILE A 2 36.50 42.15 50.71
C ILE A 2 36.61 40.65 50.40
N GLY A 3 35.55 39.89 50.72
CA GLY A 3 35.39 38.53 50.23
C GLY A 3 34.80 38.54 48.83
N MET A 4 35.32 37.70 47.94
CA MET A 4 34.70 37.36 46.66
C MET A 4 34.95 35.85 46.43
N PRO A 5 33.93 34.99 46.53
CA PRO A 5 33.94 33.68 45.94
C PRO A 5 33.25 33.72 44.56
N GLY A 6 33.52 32.74 43.71
CA GLY A 6 32.62 32.41 42.59
C GLY A 6 33.32 31.96 41.32
N ASP A 7 33.89 30.77 41.37
CA ASP A 7 34.01 29.89 40.21
C ASP A 7 32.62 29.42 39.74
N GLU A 8 32.62 28.93 38.50
CA GLU A 8 31.66 27.99 37.89
C GLU A 8 30.45 28.51 37.09
N GLN A 9 30.60 28.22 35.79
CA GLN A 9 29.64 27.54 34.93
C GLN A 9 28.53 28.36 34.26
N VAL A 10 28.89 28.78 33.05
CA VAL A 10 28.00 28.84 31.89
C VAL A 10 27.31 27.48 31.69
N CYS A 11 26.00 27.43 31.88
CA CYS A 11 25.13 26.42 31.30
C CYS A 11 23.94 27.13 30.62
N ILE A 12 24.15 27.34 29.32
CA ILE A 12 23.20 27.42 28.21
C ILE A 12 21.74 27.18 28.63
N GLY A 13 20.94 28.24 28.55
CA GLY A 13 19.49 28.18 28.75
C GLY A 13 18.83 27.17 27.81
N SER A 14 18.46 26.05 28.40
CA SER A 14 17.30 25.18 28.12
C SER A 14 16.54 25.47 26.82
N ALA A 15 16.92 24.75 25.77
CA ALA A 15 15.99 24.29 24.77
C ALA A 15 15.35 23.00 25.28
N ALA A 16 14.21 23.11 25.97
CA ALA A 16 13.29 22.00 26.18
C ALA A 16 12.06 22.30 25.32
N GLU A 17 12.10 21.91 24.05
CA GLU A 17 11.55 20.63 23.63
C GLU A 17 10.04 20.61 23.88
N VAL A 18 9.31 21.10 22.88
CA VAL A 18 7.87 20.95 22.77
C VAL A 18 7.60 19.45 22.78
N ALA A 19 7.26 18.92 23.95
CA ALA A 19 6.75 17.58 24.12
C ALA A 19 5.41 17.48 23.38
N GLY A 20 5.47 17.14 22.09
CA GLY A 20 4.32 16.66 21.35
C GLY A 20 3.81 15.39 22.04
N PRO A 21 2.48 15.21 22.14
CA PRO A 21 1.92 14.05 22.82
C PRO A 21 2.42 12.75 22.18
N PRO A 22 2.68 11.68 22.96
CA PRO A 22 2.98 10.35 22.45
C PRO A 22 1.69 9.72 21.92
N GLY A 23 1.20 10.26 20.81
CA GLY A 23 0.15 9.69 19.99
C GLY A 23 0.75 9.49 18.62
N GLY A 24 1.28 8.29 18.35
CA GLY A 24 1.75 7.87 17.04
C GLY A 24 0.61 7.73 16.03
N GLY A 25 -0.24 8.74 15.94
CA GLY A 25 -1.29 8.86 14.96
C GLY A 25 -0.65 9.01 13.59
N VAL A 26 -1.06 8.17 12.65
CA VAL A 26 -0.67 8.31 11.26
C VAL A 26 -1.20 9.65 10.76
N ARG A 27 -0.33 10.64 10.62
CA ARG A 27 -0.71 11.97 10.16
C ARG A 27 -1.37 11.88 8.79
N GLU A 28 -2.60 12.37 8.70
CA GLU A 28 -3.30 12.52 7.42
C GLU A 28 -2.55 13.57 6.57
N PRO A 29 -2.36 13.32 5.26
CA PRO A 29 -1.66 14.27 4.41
C PRO A 29 -2.52 15.52 4.24
N ARG A 30 -1.86 16.67 4.10
CA ARG A 30 -2.57 17.91 3.75
C ARG A 30 -3.20 17.74 2.36
N PRO A 31 -4.41 18.27 2.09
CA PRO A 31 -5.07 18.13 0.80
C PRO A 31 -4.21 18.54 -0.40
N GLN A 32 -3.35 19.57 -0.24
CA GLN A 32 -2.47 20.08 -1.30
C GLN A 32 -1.28 19.16 -1.60
N GLN A 33 -0.98 18.19 -0.73
CA GLN A 33 0.14 17.26 -0.83
C GLN A 33 -0.32 15.82 -1.11
N ALA A 34 -1.63 15.59 -1.14
CA ALA A 34 -2.21 14.26 -1.34
C ALA A 34 -2.15 13.85 -2.81
N LEU A 35 -1.67 12.63 -3.04
CA LEU A 35 -1.70 12.03 -4.37
C LEU A 35 -3.12 11.56 -4.73
N PRO A 36 -3.44 11.44 -6.03
CA PRO A 36 -4.69 10.82 -6.47
C PRO A 36 -4.89 9.45 -5.80
N GLY A 37 -6.08 9.20 -5.25
CA GLY A 37 -6.35 7.93 -4.56
C GLY A 37 -5.88 7.86 -3.11
N GLU A 38 -5.17 8.88 -2.59
CA GLU A 38 -4.60 8.85 -1.24
C GLU A 38 -5.62 9.18 -0.15
N LEU A 39 -6.43 10.22 -0.35
CA LEU A 39 -7.47 10.63 0.61
C LEU A 39 -8.82 9.95 0.33
N LYS A 40 -9.17 9.78 -0.95
CA LYS A 40 -10.46 9.20 -1.39
C LYS A 40 -10.23 8.12 -2.44
N PRO A 41 -11.15 7.13 -2.59
CA PRO A 41 -11.14 6.19 -3.71
C PRO A 41 -10.97 6.89 -5.06
N LEU A 42 -10.24 6.26 -5.98
CA LEU A 42 -10.17 6.72 -7.36
C LEU A 42 -11.55 6.56 -7.99
N GLU A 43 -11.99 7.58 -8.70
CA GLU A 43 -13.23 7.55 -9.47
C GLU A 43 -12.97 6.97 -10.86
N TRP A 44 -13.94 6.22 -11.36
CA TRP A 44 -13.88 5.71 -12.73
C TRP A 44 -14.46 6.76 -13.69
N SER A 45 -13.84 6.91 -14.86
CA SER A 45 -14.32 7.70 -15.99
C SER A 45 -14.09 6.92 -17.29
N ALA A 46 -14.84 7.23 -18.35
CA ALA A 46 -14.77 6.50 -19.62
C ALA A 46 -13.46 6.75 -20.36
N ASP A 47 -12.94 7.98 -20.31
CA ASP A 47 -11.78 8.41 -21.10
C ASP A 47 -10.44 8.23 -20.38
N ARG A 48 -10.41 7.55 -19.23
CA ARG A 48 -9.16 7.34 -18.48
C ARG A 48 -8.30 6.25 -19.08
N GLY A 49 -6.98 6.48 -19.06
CA GLY A 49 -5.97 5.48 -19.41
C GLY A 49 -5.68 4.46 -18.29
N PRO A 50 -4.54 3.76 -18.40
CA PRO A 50 -4.00 2.90 -17.35
C PRO A 50 -3.75 3.67 -16.04
N ILE A 51 -3.58 2.93 -14.94
CA ILE A 51 -3.25 3.53 -13.63
C ILE A 51 -1.85 4.15 -13.70
N SER A 52 -1.73 5.43 -13.37
CA SER A 52 -0.45 6.13 -13.25
C SER A 52 0.28 5.77 -11.96
N ASP A 53 1.59 5.97 -11.94
CA ASP A 53 2.43 5.76 -10.74
C ASP A 53 1.97 6.60 -9.54
N ALA A 54 1.52 7.83 -9.79
CA ALA A 54 1.00 8.72 -8.76
C ALA A 54 -0.29 8.18 -8.13
N GLU A 55 -1.23 7.67 -8.95
CA GLU A 55 -2.44 6.99 -8.48
C GLU A 55 -2.10 5.71 -7.69
N ALA A 56 -1.18 4.90 -8.21
CA ALA A 56 -0.74 3.66 -7.57
C ALA A 56 -0.13 3.93 -6.19
N LEU A 57 0.76 4.93 -6.11
CA LEU A 57 1.40 5.35 -4.87
C LEU A 57 0.37 5.95 -3.89
N GLY A 58 -0.55 6.78 -4.36
CA GLY A 58 -1.61 7.35 -3.52
C GLY A 58 -2.47 6.26 -2.88
N VAL A 59 -2.92 5.27 -3.67
CA VAL A 59 -3.68 4.12 -3.15
C VAL A 59 -2.84 3.28 -2.19
N LEU A 60 -1.55 3.06 -2.48
CA LEU A 60 -0.62 2.33 -1.61
C LEU A 60 -0.48 3.03 -0.25
N ARG A 61 -0.25 4.35 -0.25
CA ARG A 61 -0.16 5.18 0.96
C ARG A 61 -1.45 5.08 1.77
N ARG A 62 -2.61 5.24 1.15
CA ARG A 62 -3.91 5.10 1.82
C ARG A 62 -4.05 3.75 2.51
N ARG A 63 -3.81 2.65 1.78
CA ARG A 63 -3.90 1.29 2.32
C ARG A 63 -2.96 1.10 3.51
N ARG A 64 -1.74 1.64 3.42
CA ARG A 64 -0.78 1.57 4.52
C ARG A 64 -1.27 2.35 5.74
N ARG A 65 -1.81 3.56 5.57
CA ARG A 65 -2.40 4.32 6.68
C ARG A 65 -3.52 3.57 7.38
N VAL A 66 -4.43 2.97 6.62
CA VAL A 66 -5.52 2.15 7.17
C VAL A 66 -4.97 0.95 7.96
N GLU A 67 -3.94 0.27 7.44
CA GLU A 67 -3.29 -0.84 8.14
C GLU A 67 -2.62 -0.39 9.45
N LEU A 68 -1.94 0.76 9.42
CA LEU A 68 -1.28 1.35 10.58
C LEU A 68 -2.28 1.87 11.63
N ALA A 69 -3.48 2.27 11.24
CA ALA A 69 -4.56 2.68 12.15
C ALA A 69 -5.25 1.47 12.83
N GLY A 70 -5.16 0.27 12.25
CA GLY A 70 -5.71 -0.95 12.82
C GLY A 70 -4.91 -1.51 14.02
N PRO A 71 -5.47 -2.47 14.77
CA PRO A 71 -4.86 -3.01 15.99
C PRO A 71 -3.46 -3.58 15.72
N ALA A 72 -2.49 -3.19 16.56
CA ALA A 72 -1.09 -3.57 16.44
C ALA A 72 -0.91 -5.09 16.63
N LYS A 73 -0.40 -5.77 15.60
CA LYS A 73 0.25 -7.07 15.74
C LYS A 73 1.73 -6.78 16.02
N ALA A 74 2.30 -7.45 17.02
CA ALA A 74 3.50 -7.13 17.81
C ALA A 74 4.86 -6.83 17.09
N ALA A 75 4.90 -6.53 15.80
CA ALA A 75 6.12 -6.18 15.07
C ALA A 75 6.21 -4.66 14.78
N ARG A 76 7.45 -4.15 14.67
CA ARG A 76 7.75 -2.80 14.16
C ARG A 76 7.09 -2.65 12.79
N ARG A 77 6.10 -1.76 12.70
CA ARG A 77 5.39 -1.49 11.45
C ARG A 77 6.23 -0.56 10.57
N ALA A 78 6.51 -0.98 9.34
CA ALA A 78 7.10 -0.11 8.32
C ALA A 78 6.28 1.20 8.13
N PRO A 79 6.92 2.33 7.85
CA PRO A 79 6.24 3.61 7.66
C PRO A 79 5.37 3.62 6.39
N VAL A 80 4.65 4.72 6.19
CA VAL A 80 3.94 4.99 4.93
C VAL A 80 4.98 5.21 3.82
N PRO A 81 4.90 4.52 2.67
CA PRO A 81 5.91 4.60 1.63
C PRO A 81 5.88 5.95 0.91
N GLU A 82 7.06 6.50 0.64
CA GLU A 82 7.21 7.76 -0.09
C GLU A 82 7.25 7.57 -1.61
N GLN A 83 7.67 6.39 -2.08
CA GLN A 83 7.78 6.02 -3.49
C GLN A 83 7.20 4.61 -3.72
N LEU A 84 6.96 4.26 -4.99
CA LEU A 84 6.64 2.88 -5.35
C LEU A 84 7.84 1.96 -5.03
N PRO A 85 7.59 0.69 -4.67
CA PRO A 85 8.67 -0.28 -4.52
C PRO A 85 9.49 -0.41 -5.80
N ASP A 86 10.80 -0.58 -5.65
CA ASP A 86 11.69 -0.88 -6.76
C ASP A 86 11.20 -2.15 -7.50
N PRO A 87 11.11 -2.14 -8.84
CA PRO A 87 10.79 -3.34 -9.62
C PRO A 87 11.71 -4.54 -9.33
N GLN A 88 12.94 -4.30 -8.87
CA GLN A 88 13.91 -5.32 -8.47
C GLN A 88 13.87 -5.64 -6.97
N ALA A 89 12.94 -5.05 -6.21
CA ALA A 89 12.77 -5.36 -4.80
C ALA A 89 12.44 -6.86 -4.58
N PRO A 90 12.80 -7.43 -3.42
CA PRO A 90 12.43 -8.80 -3.09
C PRO A 90 10.92 -9.04 -3.22
N ARG A 91 10.56 -10.18 -3.83
CA ARG A 91 9.16 -10.57 -4.03
C ARG A 91 8.43 -10.66 -2.70
N LYS A 92 7.24 -10.04 -2.63
CA LYS A 92 6.39 -10.10 -1.43
C LYS A 92 5.52 -11.35 -1.46
N PRO A 93 5.62 -12.26 -0.45
CA PRO A 93 4.73 -13.40 -0.38
C PRO A 93 3.28 -12.92 -0.23
N THR A 94 2.41 -13.39 -1.12
CA THR A 94 0.99 -13.06 -1.13
C THR A 94 0.16 -14.33 -1.19
N MET A 95 -0.80 -14.46 -0.28
CA MET A 95 -1.68 -15.63 -0.17
C MET A 95 -3.00 -15.36 -0.90
N PHE A 96 -3.25 -16.09 -1.98
CA PHE A 96 -4.54 -16.10 -2.68
C PHE A 96 -5.41 -17.26 -2.20
N ARG A 97 -6.69 -17.00 -1.97
CA ARG A 97 -7.68 -18.05 -1.70
C ARG A 97 -8.42 -18.36 -2.99
N LEU A 98 -8.10 -19.49 -3.61
CA LEU A 98 -8.65 -19.91 -4.90
C LEU A 98 -9.40 -21.25 -4.76
N PRO A 99 -10.41 -21.53 -5.61
CA PRO A 99 -11.06 -22.83 -5.63
C PRO A 99 -10.06 -23.98 -5.87
N PRO A 100 -10.08 -25.07 -5.07
CA PRO A 100 -9.09 -26.15 -5.19
C PRO A 100 -9.04 -26.79 -6.59
N VAL A 101 -10.20 -27.00 -7.22
CA VAL A 101 -10.29 -27.59 -8.57
C VAL A 101 -9.63 -26.70 -9.62
N LEU A 102 -9.80 -25.37 -9.50
CA LEU A 102 -9.16 -24.42 -10.40
C LEU A 102 -7.64 -24.45 -10.25
N LEU A 103 -7.16 -24.48 -9.00
CA LEU A 103 -5.73 -24.51 -8.70
C LEU A 103 -5.07 -25.79 -9.22
N ALA A 104 -5.71 -26.96 -9.03
CA ALA A 104 -5.21 -28.23 -9.54
C ALA A 104 -5.08 -28.25 -11.07
N ARG A 105 -6.08 -27.74 -11.79
CA ARG A 105 -6.02 -27.62 -13.26
C ARG A 105 -4.94 -26.64 -13.73
N ALA A 106 -4.78 -25.52 -13.02
CA ALA A 106 -3.75 -24.53 -13.34
C ALA A 106 -2.34 -25.11 -13.13
N HIS A 107 -2.11 -25.88 -12.06
CA HIS A 107 -0.85 -26.59 -11.85
C HIS A 107 -0.54 -27.59 -12.96
N ALA A 108 -1.50 -28.46 -13.30
CA ALA A 108 -1.32 -29.45 -14.36
C ALA A 108 -0.98 -28.79 -15.71
N ARG A 109 -1.64 -27.67 -16.03
CA ARG A 109 -1.36 -26.91 -17.24
C ARG A 109 0.04 -26.29 -17.23
N ALA A 110 0.42 -25.65 -16.13
CA ALA A 110 1.73 -25.00 -16.00
C ALA A 110 2.87 -26.03 -16.11
N GLU A 111 2.67 -27.25 -15.59
CA GLU A 111 3.60 -28.37 -15.75
C GLU A 111 3.76 -28.79 -17.23
N LEU A 112 2.66 -28.92 -17.97
CA LEU A 112 2.69 -29.23 -19.41
C LEU A 112 3.39 -28.13 -20.24
N GLU A 113 3.22 -26.87 -19.83
CA GLU A 113 3.86 -25.71 -20.47
C GLU A 113 5.32 -25.49 -19.99
N ALA A 114 5.83 -26.33 -19.09
CA ALA A 114 7.17 -26.27 -18.50
C ALA A 114 7.48 -24.92 -17.83
N VAL A 115 6.49 -24.30 -17.19
CA VAL A 115 6.61 -22.99 -16.54
C VAL A 115 6.08 -23.02 -15.11
N PRO A 116 6.70 -22.29 -14.16
CA PRO A 116 6.15 -22.15 -12.82
C PRO A 116 4.79 -21.44 -12.85
N LEU A 117 3.82 -21.93 -12.08
CA LEU A 117 2.51 -21.27 -11.94
C LEU A 117 2.64 -19.81 -11.49
N THR A 118 3.64 -19.48 -10.66
CA THR A 118 3.93 -18.10 -10.26
C THR A 118 4.21 -17.19 -11.46
N THR A 119 4.93 -17.67 -12.48
CA THR A 119 5.24 -16.91 -13.69
C THR A 119 3.97 -16.59 -14.49
N ILE A 120 3.07 -17.58 -14.62
CA ILE A 120 1.76 -17.38 -15.26
C ILE A 120 0.92 -16.35 -14.49
N VAL A 121 0.92 -16.42 -13.16
CA VAL A 121 0.21 -15.42 -12.33
C VAL A 121 0.82 -14.03 -12.50
N GLU A 122 2.14 -13.92 -12.58
CA GLU A 122 2.85 -12.64 -12.83
C GLU A 122 2.47 -12.06 -14.21
N GLU A 123 2.46 -12.87 -15.26
CA GLU A 123 2.02 -12.47 -16.59
C GLU A 123 0.58 -11.94 -16.57
N LEU A 124 -0.35 -12.68 -15.96
CA LEU A 124 -1.75 -12.28 -15.85
C LEU A 124 -1.92 -10.96 -15.07
N LEU A 125 -1.16 -10.77 -13.98
CA LEU A 125 -1.18 -9.55 -13.19
C LEU A 125 -0.58 -8.36 -13.96
N ALA A 126 0.51 -8.57 -14.69
CA ALA A 126 1.13 -7.55 -15.53
C ALA A 126 0.17 -7.08 -16.63
N GLY A 127 -0.49 -8.02 -17.31
CA GLY A 127 -1.53 -7.70 -18.30
C GLY A 127 -2.70 -6.94 -17.70
N TYR A 128 -3.17 -7.32 -16.50
CA TYR A 128 -4.24 -6.61 -15.80
C TYR A 128 -3.82 -5.19 -15.38
N ALA A 129 -2.58 -5.01 -14.89
CA ALA A 129 -2.08 -3.73 -14.42
C ALA A 129 -1.81 -2.73 -15.55
N ALA A 130 -1.39 -3.20 -16.72
CA ALA A 130 -1.14 -2.37 -17.89
C ALA A 130 -2.42 -1.89 -18.60
N GLY A 131 -3.56 -2.55 -18.38
CA GLY A 131 -4.83 -2.22 -19.02
C GLY A 131 -5.53 -1.00 -18.42
N ALA A 132 -6.32 -0.30 -19.24
CA ALA A 132 -7.25 0.73 -18.78
C ALA A 132 -8.37 0.07 -17.94
N PRO A 133 -8.64 0.55 -16.72
CA PRO A 133 -9.70 -0.02 -15.89
C PRO A 133 -11.09 0.13 -16.50
N GLN A 134 -11.81 -0.99 -16.50
CA GLN A 134 -13.17 -1.09 -17.01
C GLN A 134 -14.19 -0.55 -16.01
N SER A 135 -15.38 -0.20 -16.52
CA SER A 135 -16.46 0.29 -15.66
C SER A 135 -16.82 -0.77 -14.59
N PRO A 136 -17.17 -0.36 -13.35
CA PRO A 136 -17.58 -1.30 -12.32
C PRO A 136 -18.81 -2.14 -12.70
N ALA A 137 -19.69 -1.64 -13.58
CA ALA A 137 -20.82 -2.40 -14.11
C ALA A 137 -20.34 -3.55 -15.01
N THR A 138 -19.50 -3.24 -16.00
CA THR A 138 -18.91 -4.22 -16.92
C THR A 138 -18.12 -5.30 -16.18
N VAL A 139 -17.33 -4.92 -15.17
CA VAL A 139 -16.57 -5.90 -14.36
C VAL A 139 -17.52 -6.83 -13.60
N ARG A 140 -18.59 -6.31 -13.01
CA ARG A 140 -19.58 -7.14 -12.28
C ARG A 140 -20.29 -8.13 -13.21
N GLU A 141 -20.69 -7.69 -14.39
CA GLU A 141 -21.32 -8.55 -15.40
C GLU A 141 -20.38 -9.66 -15.87
N ARG A 142 -19.13 -9.31 -16.20
CA ARG A 142 -18.11 -10.30 -16.59
C ARG A 142 -17.86 -11.33 -15.48
N LEU A 143 -17.72 -10.90 -14.22
CA LEU A 143 -17.49 -11.81 -13.10
C LEU A 143 -18.71 -12.73 -12.87
N ARG A 144 -19.92 -12.19 -12.97
CA ARG A 144 -21.15 -12.99 -12.88
C ARG A 144 -21.22 -14.03 -13.99
N ALA A 145 -20.92 -13.65 -15.24
CA ALA A 145 -20.90 -14.56 -16.38
C ALA A 145 -19.86 -15.69 -16.20
N ALA A 146 -18.75 -15.40 -15.52
CA ALA A 146 -17.73 -16.39 -15.15
C ALA A 146 -18.09 -17.24 -13.91
N GLY A 147 -19.27 -17.06 -13.30
CA GLY A 147 -19.67 -17.75 -12.07
C GLY A 147 -18.88 -17.33 -10.82
N LEU A 148 -18.21 -16.17 -10.85
CA LEU A 148 -17.42 -15.65 -9.75
C LEU A 148 -18.26 -14.69 -8.89
N ASN A 149 -18.60 -15.14 -7.67
CA ASN A 149 -19.37 -14.34 -6.72
C ASN A 149 -18.48 -13.36 -5.96
N TRP A 150 -18.62 -12.07 -6.26
CA TRP A 150 -17.99 -11.00 -5.48
C TRP A 150 -18.78 -10.74 -4.19
N GLN A 151 -18.22 -11.15 -3.05
CA GLN A 151 -18.68 -10.70 -1.73
C GLN A 151 -17.90 -9.44 -1.34
N ARG A 152 -18.59 -8.30 -1.15
CA ARG A 152 -17.99 -7.18 -0.41
C ARG A 152 -17.82 -7.64 1.03
N ARG A 153 -16.57 -7.67 1.50
CA ARG A 153 -16.25 -7.79 2.92
C ARG A 153 -16.33 -6.43 3.59
#